data_AF-A0A0H4C3U6-F1
#
_entry.id   AF-A0A0H4C3U6-F1
#
_cell.length_a   1.000
_cell.length_b   1.000
_cell.length_c   1.000
_cell.angle_alpha   90.00
_cell.angle_beta   90.00
_cell.angle_gamma   90.00
#
_symmetry.space_group_name_H-M   'P 1'
#
loop_
_entity.id
_entity.type
_entity.pdbx_description
1 polymer ?
#
loop_
_entity_poly.entity_id
_entity_poly.type
_entity_poly.pdbx_seq_one_letter_code
_entity_poly.pdbx_strand_id
1 'polypeptide(L)'
;MTEHHLAQVNIGRIVAPLDSPELADFVAQQPEINALADRSPGFVWRMVDDGGADATGLRPDGNDALLLINCSVWESVEALRNFTYHSDHLRVLSRRREWFRRMAEAHQAMWWIPAGHRPTVAEAMERVALLREHGPGPEAFTFRDPYPVPAPAPAVRL
;
A
#
# COMPACT_ATOMS: atom_id res chain seq x y z
N MET A 1 -6.07 -21.31 -7.16
CA MET A 1 -5.89 -20.02 -6.46
C MET A 1 -4.66 -20.14 -5.57
N THR A 2 -3.85 -19.09 -5.44
CA THR A 2 -2.69 -19.11 -4.55
C THR A 2 -3.15 -19.14 -3.09
N GLU A 3 -2.40 -19.80 -2.20
CA GLU A 3 -2.72 -19.82 -0.76
C GLU A 3 -2.41 -18.50 -0.07
N HIS A 4 -1.60 -17.66 -0.71
CA HIS A 4 -1.17 -16.37 -0.21
C HIS A 4 -1.35 -15.28 -1.27
N HIS A 5 -1.54 -14.06 -0.79
CA HIS A 5 -1.49 -12.83 -1.56
C HIS A 5 -0.45 -11.90 -0.96
N LEU A 6 -0.02 -10.91 -1.73
CA LEU A 6 0.87 -9.85 -1.30
C LEU A 6 0.04 -8.66 -0.83
N ALA A 7 0.18 -8.28 0.43
CA ALA A 7 -0.26 -6.98 0.92
C ALA A 7 0.85 -5.94 0.69
N GLN A 8 0.43 -4.72 0.41
CA GLN A 8 1.31 -3.55 0.31
C GLN A 8 0.64 -2.35 0.98
N VAL A 9 1.43 -1.57 1.72
CA VAL A 9 1.01 -0.31 2.33
C VAL A 9 1.95 0.81 1.91
N ASN A 10 1.40 2.01 1.67
CA ASN A 10 2.16 3.25 1.80
C ASN A 10 1.55 4.14 2.88
N ILE A 11 2.41 4.86 3.57
CA ILE A 11 2.05 6.06 4.33
C ILE A 11 2.74 7.26 3.73
N GLY A 12 2.06 8.40 3.69
CA GLY A 12 2.56 9.60 3.06
C GLY A 12 2.13 10.83 3.82
N ARG A 13 3.07 11.72 4.09
CA ARG A 13 2.76 13.03 4.66
C ARG A 13 2.51 14.03 3.55
N ILE A 14 1.28 14.53 3.43
CA ILE A 14 0.93 15.55 2.43
C ILE A 14 1.53 16.93 2.80
N VAL A 15 1.74 17.77 1.79
CA VAL A 15 2.38 19.08 1.95
C VAL A 15 1.46 20.15 2.56
N ALA A 16 0.15 20.02 2.31
CA ALA A 16 -0.92 20.91 2.74
C ALA A 16 -2.21 20.08 2.99
N PRO A 17 -3.28 20.65 3.58
CA PRO A 17 -4.56 19.96 3.78
C PRO A 17 -5.12 19.34 2.49
N LEU A 18 -5.86 18.24 2.60
CA LEU A 18 -6.34 17.48 1.44
C LEU A 18 -7.28 18.28 0.52
N ASP A 19 -8.05 19.21 1.07
CA ASP A 19 -8.99 20.10 0.38
C ASP A 19 -8.33 21.38 -0.17
N SER A 20 -7.01 21.53 -0.02
CA SER A 20 -6.27 22.68 -0.51
C SER A 20 -6.04 22.65 -2.03
N PRO A 21 -5.87 23.83 -2.69
CA PRO A 21 -5.53 23.90 -4.10
C PRO A 21 -4.26 23.12 -4.49
N GLU A 22 -3.29 23.04 -3.58
CA GLU A 22 -2.04 22.30 -3.75
C GLU A 22 -2.26 20.79 -3.93
N LEU A 23 -3.30 20.24 -3.31
CA LEU A 23 -3.64 18.82 -3.38
C LEU A 23 -4.75 18.51 -4.39
N ALA A 24 -5.35 19.53 -5.03
CA ALA A 24 -6.47 19.35 -5.94
C ALA A 24 -6.17 18.41 -7.11
N ASP A 25 -4.99 18.53 -7.72
CA ASP A 25 -4.58 17.64 -8.82
C ASP A 25 -4.33 16.20 -8.34
N PHE A 26 -3.81 16.01 -7.12
CA PHE A 26 -3.66 14.68 -6.53
C PHE A 26 -5.04 14.03 -6.30
N VAL A 27 -5.96 14.75 -5.66
CA VAL A 27 -7.31 14.27 -5.38
C VAL A 27 -8.05 13.93 -6.68
N ALA A 28 -7.93 14.77 -7.71
CA ALA A 28 -8.57 14.56 -9.01
C ALA A 28 -8.08 13.30 -9.75
N GLN A 29 -6.83 12.87 -9.51
CA GLN A 29 -6.25 11.68 -10.13
C GLN A 29 -6.63 10.37 -9.40
N GLN A 30 -7.09 10.43 -8.15
CA GLN A 30 -7.37 9.23 -7.35
C GLN A 30 -8.38 8.27 -8.01
N PRO A 31 -9.53 8.72 -8.55
CA PRO A 31 -10.49 7.81 -9.18
C PRO A 31 -9.91 7.06 -10.38
N GLU A 32 -9.10 7.74 -11.20
CA GLU A 32 -8.43 7.13 -12.37
C GLU A 32 -7.43 6.06 -11.93
N ILE A 33 -6.60 6.35 -10.92
CA ILE A 33 -5.60 5.40 -10.41
C ILE A 33 -6.25 4.22 -9.68
N ASN A 34 -7.34 4.46 -8.93
CA ASN A 34 -8.11 3.39 -8.29
C ASN A 34 -8.74 2.47 -9.34
N ALA A 35 -9.39 3.05 -10.37
CA ALA A 35 -9.96 2.26 -11.46
C ALA A 35 -8.89 1.51 -12.26
N LEU A 36 -7.70 2.10 -12.43
CA LEU A 36 -6.55 1.43 -13.05
C LEU A 36 -6.09 0.22 -12.22
N ALA A 37 -6.02 0.34 -10.89
CA ALA A 37 -5.71 -0.79 -10.01
C ALA A 37 -6.79 -1.88 -10.13
N ASP A 38 -8.07 -1.50 -10.03
CA ASP A 38 -9.23 -2.42 -10.05
C ASP A 38 -9.28 -3.30 -11.32
N ARG A 39 -8.74 -2.80 -12.45
CA ARG A 39 -8.66 -3.55 -13.73
C ARG A 39 -7.28 -4.13 -14.04
N SER A 40 -6.29 -3.95 -13.17
CA SER A 40 -4.93 -4.43 -13.39
C SER A 40 -4.85 -5.95 -13.13
N PRO A 41 -4.16 -6.73 -13.99
CA PRO A 41 -3.95 -8.15 -13.75
C PRO A 41 -3.30 -8.41 -12.39
N GLY A 42 -3.89 -9.33 -11.63
CA GLY A 42 -3.42 -9.72 -10.30
C GLY A 42 -3.76 -8.74 -9.18
N PHE A 43 -4.57 -7.71 -9.41
CA PHE A 43 -5.17 -6.92 -8.34
C PHE A 43 -6.27 -7.72 -7.62
N VAL A 44 -6.30 -7.67 -6.29
CA VAL A 44 -7.26 -8.43 -5.47
C VAL A 44 -8.17 -7.53 -4.66
N TRP A 45 -7.61 -6.51 -4.00
CA TRP A 45 -8.36 -5.63 -3.09
C TRP A 45 -7.58 -4.35 -2.78
N ARG A 46 -8.30 -3.29 -2.38
CA ARG A 46 -7.72 -2.08 -1.79
C ARG A 46 -8.53 -1.60 -0.60
N MET A 47 -7.83 -0.99 0.34
CA MET A 47 -8.40 -0.32 1.51
C MET A 47 -9.18 0.92 1.09
N VAL A 48 -10.35 1.08 1.70
CA VAL A 48 -11.23 2.23 1.59
C VAL A 48 -11.72 2.61 2.98
N ASP A 49 -12.12 3.86 3.16
CA ASP A 49 -12.83 4.33 4.35
C ASP A 49 -14.29 3.88 4.36
N ASP A 50 -15.06 4.33 5.36
CA ASP A 50 -16.47 4.01 5.50
C ASP A 50 -17.34 4.55 4.34
N GLY A 51 -16.84 5.53 3.58
CA GLY A 51 -17.46 6.05 2.36
C GLY A 51 -17.22 5.15 1.14
N GLY A 52 -16.26 4.23 1.21
CA GLY A 52 -16.05 3.16 0.25
C GLY A 52 -15.35 3.56 -1.05
N ALA A 53 -14.98 4.84 -1.23
CA ALA A 53 -14.38 5.34 -2.46
C ALA A 53 -12.84 5.21 -2.45
N ASP A 54 -12.20 5.69 -1.39
CA ASP A 54 -10.75 5.69 -1.20
C ASP A 54 -10.40 5.68 0.30
N ALA A 55 -9.11 5.69 0.64
CA ALA A 55 -8.62 5.59 2.01
C ALA A 55 -8.34 6.96 2.66
N THR A 56 -8.63 8.08 1.99
CA THR A 56 -8.22 9.42 2.44
C THR A 56 -8.99 9.93 3.67
N GLY A 57 -10.16 9.35 3.96
CA GLY A 57 -10.87 9.57 5.22
C GLY A 57 -10.22 8.91 6.44
N LEU A 58 -9.30 7.95 6.24
CA LEU A 58 -8.65 7.23 7.34
C LEU A 58 -7.60 8.10 8.05
N ARG A 59 -7.44 7.87 9.36
CA ARG A 59 -6.45 8.54 10.20
C ARG A 59 -5.56 7.49 10.86
N PRO A 60 -4.44 7.10 10.23
CA PRO A 60 -3.60 6.02 10.72
C PRO A 60 -2.87 6.36 12.03
N ASP A 61 -2.73 7.65 12.35
CA ASP A 61 -2.11 8.14 13.59
C ASP A 61 -3.06 9.10 14.33
N GLY A 62 -4.29 8.64 14.59
CA GLY A 62 -5.23 9.16 15.59
C GLY A 62 -5.83 10.57 15.37
N ASN A 63 -5.05 11.55 14.94
CA ASN A 63 -5.42 12.95 14.74
C ASN A 63 -4.58 13.68 13.67
N ASP A 64 -3.61 12.99 13.04
CA ASP A 64 -2.78 13.60 12.01
C ASP A 64 -3.52 13.67 10.67
N ALA A 65 -4.16 14.81 10.40
CA ALA A 65 -4.86 15.07 9.14
C ALA A 65 -3.94 15.18 7.92
N LEU A 66 -2.61 15.25 8.11
CA LEU A 66 -1.64 15.32 7.02
C LEU A 66 -0.97 13.96 6.75
N LEU A 67 -1.30 12.91 7.49
CA LEU A 67 -0.80 11.57 7.23
C LEU A 67 -1.88 10.73 6.55
N LEU A 68 -1.61 10.39 5.29
CA LEU A 68 -2.45 9.48 4.52
C LEU A 68 -1.87 8.07 4.55
N ILE A 69 -2.76 7.09 4.44
CA ILE A 69 -2.44 5.68 4.27
C ILE A 69 -3.17 5.15 3.04
N ASN A 70 -2.49 4.28 2.27
CA ASN A 70 -3.16 3.38 1.35
C ASN A 70 -2.67 1.96 1.59
N CYS A 71 -3.54 0.99 1.32
CA CYS A 71 -3.17 -0.41 1.37
C CYS A 71 -3.87 -1.17 0.24
N SER A 72 -3.15 -2.08 -0.40
CA SER A 72 -3.64 -2.88 -1.51
C SER A 72 -3.14 -4.32 -1.41
N VAL A 73 -3.90 -5.24 -2.00
CA VAL A 73 -3.60 -6.68 -2.03
C VAL A 73 -3.53 -7.13 -3.48
N TRP A 74 -2.50 -7.93 -3.78
CA TRP A 74 -2.14 -8.39 -5.11
C TRP A 74 -1.82 -9.88 -5.09
N GLU A 75 -1.94 -10.56 -6.22
CA GLU A 75 -1.57 -11.96 -6.34
C GLU A 75 -0.05 -12.19 -6.18
N SER A 76 0.78 -11.20 -6.53
CA SER A 76 2.24 -11.32 -6.46
C SER A 76 2.97 -9.97 -6.44
N VAL A 77 4.27 -10.02 -6.11
CA VAL A 77 5.18 -8.86 -6.21
C VAL A 77 5.29 -8.37 -7.66
N GLU A 78 5.21 -9.28 -8.64
CA GLU A 78 5.29 -8.93 -10.05
C GLU A 78 4.04 -8.18 -10.52
N ALA A 79 2.84 -8.62 -10.13
CA ALA A 79 1.59 -7.94 -10.47
C ALA A 79 1.58 -6.50 -9.96
N LEU A 80 1.93 -6.32 -8.67
CA LEU A 80 2.07 -5.00 -8.07
C LEU A 80 3.18 -4.16 -8.76
N ARG A 81 4.31 -4.77 -9.13
CA ARG A 81 5.41 -4.07 -9.84
C ARG A 81 4.95 -3.58 -11.21
N ASN A 82 4.20 -4.38 -11.95
CA ASN A 82 3.67 -4.02 -13.25
C ASN A 82 2.66 -2.87 -13.15
N PHE A 83 1.74 -2.91 -12.18
CA PHE A 83 0.88 -1.76 -11.90
C PHE A 83 1.71 -0.52 -11.53
N THR A 84 2.69 -0.64 -10.65
CA THR A 84 3.43 0.53 -10.14
C THR A 84 4.32 1.20 -11.18
N TYR A 85 5.03 0.42 -12.00
CA TYR A 85 6.08 0.95 -12.88
C TYR A 85 5.82 0.78 -14.38
N HIS A 86 4.88 -0.07 -14.78
CA HIS A 86 4.58 -0.37 -16.19
C HIS A 86 3.13 0.01 -16.56
N SER A 87 2.55 0.98 -15.85
CA SER A 87 1.22 1.53 -16.13
C SER A 87 1.21 3.05 -15.97
N ASP A 88 0.07 3.69 -16.25
CA ASP A 88 -0.13 5.13 -16.06
C ASP A 88 0.05 5.59 -14.61
N HIS A 89 0.07 4.67 -13.63
CA HIS A 89 0.41 5.00 -12.25
C HIS A 89 1.82 5.63 -12.13
N LEU A 90 2.76 5.28 -13.02
CA LEU A 90 4.11 5.88 -13.03
C LEU A 90 4.07 7.41 -13.20
N ARG A 91 3.08 7.94 -13.94
CA ARG A 91 2.88 9.39 -14.10
C ARG A 91 2.67 10.08 -12.75
N VAL A 92 1.76 9.57 -11.94
CA VAL A 92 1.47 10.09 -10.60
C VAL A 92 2.67 9.87 -9.68
N LEU A 93 3.29 8.69 -9.73
CA LEU A 93 4.45 8.36 -8.90
C LEU A 93 5.62 9.32 -9.18
N SER A 94 5.86 9.70 -10.43
CA SER A 94 6.93 10.63 -10.82
C SER A 94 6.76 12.04 -10.23
N ARG A 95 5.51 12.45 -10.02
CA ARG A 95 5.10 13.76 -9.51
C ARG A 95 4.84 13.79 -8.01
N ARG A 96 4.94 12.66 -7.31
CA ARG A 96 4.61 12.52 -5.87
C ARG A 96 5.19 13.61 -4.95
N ARG A 97 6.32 14.22 -5.29
CA ARG A 97 6.96 15.29 -4.51
C ARG A 97 6.23 16.63 -4.56
N GLU A 98 5.32 16.81 -5.50
CA GLU A 98 4.41 17.96 -5.56
C GLU A 98 3.41 17.93 -4.39
N TRP A 99 3.01 16.72 -3.95
CA TRP A 99 1.93 16.53 -2.98
C TRP A 99 2.38 15.95 -1.65
N PHE A 100 3.49 15.20 -1.65
CA PHE A 100 4.00 14.50 -0.47
C PHE A 100 5.40 14.99 -0.08
N ARG A 101 5.59 15.15 1.24
CA ARG A 101 6.90 15.40 1.82
C ARG A 101 7.80 14.18 1.65
N ARG A 102 9.10 14.43 1.50
CA ARG A 102 10.09 13.36 1.54
C ARG A 102 10.10 12.73 2.93
N MET A 103 9.84 11.42 2.99
CA MET A 103 10.01 10.63 4.20
C MET A 103 11.46 10.16 4.31
N ALA A 104 12.12 10.43 5.44
CA ALA A 104 13.47 9.97 5.71
C ALA A 104 13.49 8.47 6.07
N GLU A 105 12.47 8.03 6.79
CA GLU A 105 12.28 6.65 7.21
C GLU A 105 11.46 5.84 6.19
N ALA A 106 11.39 4.52 6.41
CA ALA A 106 10.50 3.64 5.68
C ALA A 106 9.05 4.17 5.73
N HIS A 107 8.40 4.20 4.58
CA HIS A 107 7.04 4.70 4.41
C HIS A 107 6.19 3.77 3.52
N GLN A 108 6.77 2.64 3.12
CA GLN A 108 6.09 1.59 2.40
C GLN A 108 6.54 0.26 2.96
N ALA A 109 5.65 -0.72 3.00
CA ALA A 109 5.98 -2.10 3.33
C ALA A 109 5.16 -3.05 2.47
N MET A 110 5.70 -4.24 2.25
CA MET A 110 5.03 -5.38 1.63
C MET A 110 5.18 -6.60 2.53
N TRP A 111 4.17 -7.46 2.56
CA TRP A 111 4.20 -8.70 3.31
C TRP A 111 3.24 -9.72 2.70
N TRP A 112 3.49 -11.01 2.93
CA TRP A 112 2.60 -12.06 2.48
C TRP A 112 1.48 -12.28 3.50
N ILE A 113 0.26 -12.42 3.01
CA ILE A 113 -0.95 -12.68 3.79
C ILE A 113 -1.66 -13.92 3.26
N PRO A 114 -2.42 -14.65 4.10
CA PRO A 114 -3.30 -15.71 3.60
C PRO A 114 -4.29 -15.17 2.56
N ALA A 115 -4.58 -15.94 1.53
CA ALA A 115 -5.56 -15.56 0.52
C ALA A 115 -6.93 -15.29 1.16
N GLY A 116 -7.54 -14.16 0.81
CA GLY A 116 -8.81 -13.68 1.38
C GLY A 116 -8.66 -12.77 2.61
N HIS A 117 -7.48 -12.69 3.23
CA HIS A 117 -7.21 -11.73 4.29
C HIS A 117 -7.21 -10.29 3.73
N ARG A 118 -7.74 -9.35 4.51
CA ARG A 118 -7.78 -7.92 4.18
C ARG A 118 -7.13 -7.16 5.33
N PRO A 119 -5.94 -6.57 5.12
CA PRO A 119 -5.24 -5.88 6.19
C PRO A 119 -6.03 -4.72 6.78
N THR A 120 -5.92 -4.56 8.09
CA THR A 120 -6.43 -3.39 8.81
C THR A 120 -5.42 -2.24 8.76
N VAL A 121 -5.86 -1.02 9.09
CA VAL A 121 -4.95 0.13 9.27
C VAL A 121 -3.88 -0.18 10.33
N ALA A 122 -4.26 -0.80 11.44
CA ALA A 122 -3.36 -1.14 12.53
C ALA A 122 -2.26 -2.12 12.08
N GLU A 123 -2.65 -3.21 11.39
CA GLU A 123 -1.69 -4.17 10.81
C GLU A 123 -0.76 -3.48 9.80
N ALA A 124 -1.30 -2.65 8.91
CA ALA A 124 -0.51 -1.96 7.91
C ALA A 124 0.53 -0.99 8.54
N MET A 125 0.15 -0.29 9.60
CA MET A 125 1.04 0.57 10.38
C MET A 125 2.13 -0.23 11.11
N GLU A 126 1.77 -1.37 11.70
CA GLU A 126 2.72 -2.29 12.34
C GLU A 126 3.79 -2.76 11.36
N ARG A 127 3.42 -3.10 10.11
CA ARG A 127 4.37 -3.54 9.08
C ARG A 127 5.36 -2.45 8.69
N VAL A 128 4.92 -1.19 8.62
CA VAL A 128 5.83 -0.06 8.39
C VAL A 128 6.76 0.15 9.58
N ALA A 129 6.23 0.05 10.82
CA ALA A 129 7.03 0.17 12.03
C ALA A 129 8.11 -0.92 12.11
N LEU A 130 7.73 -2.18 11.82
CA LEU A 130 8.65 -3.32 11.81
C LEU A 130 9.81 -3.10 10.83
N LEU A 131 9.50 -2.59 9.63
CA LEU A 131 10.52 -2.29 8.62
C LEU A 131 11.46 -1.14 9.05
N ARG A 132 10.97 -0.15 9.81
CA ARG A 132 11.80 0.94 10.35
C ARG A 132 12.74 0.45 11.43
N GLU A 133 12.26 -0.43 12.31
CA GLU A 133 13.02 -0.91 13.47
C GLU A 133 14.03 -1.99 13.09
N HIS A 134 13.63 -2.95 12.25
CA HIS A 134 14.42 -4.16 11.98
C HIS A 134 14.98 -4.23 10.56
N GLY A 135 14.54 -3.34 9.65
CA GLY A 135 14.84 -3.46 8.23
C GLY A 135 14.04 -4.57 7.54
N PRO A 136 14.33 -4.86 6.25
CA PRO A 136 13.60 -5.86 5.48
C PRO A 136 13.71 -7.28 6.05
N GLY A 137 12.58 -7.97 6.14
CA GLY A 137 12.45 -9.35 6.59
C GLY A 137 11.20 -10.04 6.03
N PRO A 138 10.99 -11.34 6.30
CA PRO A 138 9.84 -12.09 5.78
C PRO A 138 8.49 -11.51 6.25
N GLU A 139 8.49 -10.82 7.38
CA GLU A 139 7.31 -10.17 7.98
C GLU A 139 7.02 -8.78 7.43
N ALA A 140 8.01 -8.08 6.85
CA ALA A 140 7.83 -6.79 6.19
C ALA A 140 9.05 -6.48 5.31
N PHE A 141 8.83 -6.21 4.02
CA PHE A 141 9.89 -5.99 3.04
C PHE A 141 9.53 -4.95 1.98
N THR A 142 10.42 -4.71 1.02
CA THR A 142 10.22 -3.69 -0.04
C THR A 142 10.57 -4.23 -1.43
N PHE A 143 10.32 -3.45 -2.48
CA PHE A 143 10.66 -3.84 -3.85
C PHE A 143 12.15 -4.06 -4.07
N ARG A 144 12.99 -3.40 -3.27
CA ARG A 144 14.45 -3.52 -3.32
C ARG A 144 14.92 -4.86 -2.77
N ASP A 145 14.21 -5.37 -1.77
CA ASP A 145 14.58 -6.56 -1.00
C ASP A 145 13.35 -7.49 -0.90
N PRO A 146 12.88 -8.10 -2.02
CA PRO A 146 11.67 -8.92 -2.01
C PRO A 146 11.90 -10.26 -1.31
N TYR A 147 10.89 -10.75 -0.59
CA TYR A 147 10.90 -12.07 0.03
C TYR A 147 9.96 -13.04 -0.71
N PRO A 148 10.31 -14.34 -0.79
CA PRO A 148 9.46 -15.35 -1.41
C PRO A 148 8.18 -15.57 -0.62
N VAL A 149 7.15 -16.11 -1.28
CA VAL A 149 5.93 -16.59 -0.62
C VAL A 149 6.31 -17.58 0.48
N PRO A 150 5.76 -17.49 1.70
CA PRO A 150 5.99 -18.47 2.75
C PRO A 150 5.67 -19.88 2.25
N ALA A 151 6.52 -20.84 2.61
CA ALA A 151 6.18 -22.24 2.38
C ALA A 151 4.93 -22.59 3.21
N PRO A 152 4.03 -23.45 2.69
CA PRO A 152 2.92 -23.95 3.48
C PRO A 152 3.47 -24.60 4.75
N ALA A 153 2.87 -24.29 5.90
CA ALA A 153 3.25 -24.92 7.15
C ALA A 153 3.16 -26.44 7.00
N PRO A 154 4.16 -27.22 7.46
CA PRO A 154 4.09 -28.66 7.36
C PRO A 154 2.83 -29.13 8.08
N ALA A 155 1.99 -29.90 7.37
CA ALA A 155 0.81 -30.50 7.97
C ALA A 155 1.25 -31.36 9.16
N VAL A 156 0.89 -30.93 10.37
CA VAL A 156 1.08 -31.74 11.57
C VAL A 156 0.19 -32.96 11.41
N ARG A 157 0.79 -34.09 11.04
CA ARG A 157 0.14 -35.40 11.15
C ARG A 157 0.09 -35.73 12.65
N LEU A 158 -1.10 -35.64 13.23
CA LEU A 158 -1.43 -36.26 14.51
C LEU A 158 -1.52 -37.78 14.36
#